data_AF-A0A432HHU6-F1
#
_entry.id   AF-A0A432HHU6-F1
#
_cell.length_a   1.000
_cell.length_b   1.000
_cell.length_c   1.000
_cell.angle_alpha   90.00
_cell.angle_beta   90.00
_cell.angle_gamma   90.00
#
_symmetry.space_group_name_H-M   'P 1'
#
loop_
_entity.id
_entity.type
_entity.pdbx_description
1 polymer ?
#
loop_
_entity_poly.entity_id
_entity_poly.type
_entity_poly.pdbx_seq_one_letter_code
_entity_poly.pdbx_strand_id
1 'polypeptide(L)'
;MRATRRRSASTFSNWRRQAAGNPSTKRGSVPWKRRWVKRSRPHFGTIDSTEPNRRISMVRITKVHTGAGDTGQTRLLDGTKVGKEHPRVRLFGTIDEVNSQIGVVRMELNRMPSISLEVRNAADEAMGGVQQELFDIGGECSCTPGRLPEQMVLIGSDACDRLVAEMDIWLENLEPLESFIMPTGSPPVATLHVARTVARRAERHACSMREMDGDEAIRAEVVSYLNRLSDWMFVLGRWISSHTGEEEVLWTPLGKREE
;
A
#
# COMPACT_ATOMS: atom_id res chain seq x y z
N MET A 1 -73.70 -24.86 29.83
CA MET A 1 -73.17 -23.49 29.63
C MET A 1 -72.37 -23.50 28.31
N ARG A 2 -72.97 -23.14 27.16
CA ARG A 2 -72.86 -21.83 26.45
C ARG A 2 -71.41 -21.29 26.41
N ALA A 3 -70.79 -20.88 25.31
CA ALA A 3 -71.22 -20.71 23.92
C ALA A 3 -69.99 -20.55 22.98
N THR A 4 -70.26 -20.81 21.71
CA THR A 4 -69.56 -20.45 20.47
C THR A 4 -68.92 -19.05 20.40
N ARG A 5 -67.80 -18.91 19.65
CA ARG A 5 -67.71 -18.01 18.46
C ARG A 5 -66.36 -18.07 17.71
N ARG A 6 -66.51 -18.09 16.37
CA ARG A 6 -65.52 -17.82 15.31
C ARG A 6 -65.17 -16.32 15.21
N ARG A 7 -64.02 -16.03 14.58
CA ARG A 7 -63.66 -14.94 13.62
C ARG A 7 -62.19 -14.52 13.85
N SER A 8 -61.38 -14.04 12.92
CA SER A 8 -61.38 -13.89 11.44
C SER A 8 -60.00 -13.35 11.04
N ALA A 9 -59.65 -13.50 9.76
CA ALA A 9 -58.43 -13.01 9.12
C ALA A 9 -58.38 -11.46 8.92
N SER A 10 -57.20 -11.01 8.45
CA SER A 10 -56.89 -9.73 7.75
C SER A 10 -56.80 -8.46 8.64
N THR A 11 -55.99 -7.41 8.39
CA THR A 11 -54.99 -7.04 7.37
C THR A 11 -54.33 -5.74 7.86
N PHE A 12 -53.08 -5.49 7.43
CA PHE A 12 -52.50 -4.21 7.01
C PHE A 12 -52.94 -2.85 7.61
N SER A 13 -51.91 -2.00 7.73
CA SER A 13 -51.90 -0.53 7.61
C SER A 13 -52.40 0.31 8.78
N ASN A 14 -51.47 1.07 9.39
CA ASN A 14 -51.62 2.52 9.63
C ASN A 14 -50.41 3.08 10.40
N TRP A 15 -49.36 3.47 9.66
CA TRP A 15 -48.45 4.53 10.10
C TRP A 15 -48.29 5.51 8.93
N ARG A 16 -49.21 6.48 8.85
CA ARG A 16 -49.04 7.70 8.06
C ARG A 16 -49.87 8.84 8.68
N ARG A 17 -49.17 9.97 8.85
CA ARG A 17 -49.62 11.38 8.98
C ARG A 17 -49.83 11.94 10.38
N GLN A 18 -48.82 12.70 10.82
CA GLN A 18 -48.86 14.15 11.11
C GLN A 18 -47.39 14.55 11.37
N ALA A 19 -46.80 15.65 10.89
CA ALA A 19 -47.28 16.77 10.09
C ALA A 19 -46.09 17.32 9.26
N ALA A 20 -46.43 17.98 8.16
CA ALA A 20 -45.54 18.46 7.12
C ALA A 20 -45.21 19.96 7.26
N GLY A 21 -44.05 20.32 6.69
CA GLY A 21 -43.78 21.61 6.03
C GLY A 21 -42.81 22.53 6.77
N ASN A 22 -41.80 23.17 6.18
CA ASN A 22 -41.15 23.21 4.85
C ASN A 22 -39.95 24.22 5.01
N PRO A 23 -39.19 24.67 3.99
CA PRO A 23 -38.35 24.01 3.00
C PRO A 23 -36.85 24.42 3.09
N SER A 24 -36.02 23.78 2.27
CA SER A 24 -34.76 24.32 1.69
C SER A 24 -33.49 24.40 2.55
N THR A 25 -32.72 23.32 2.53
CA THR A 25 -31.28 23.43 2.23
C THR A 25 -30.90 22.31 1.27
N LYS A 26 -30.40 22.71 0.10
CA LYS A 26 -29.96 21.82 -0.97
C LYS A 26 -28.83 20.94 -0.42
N ARG A 27 -29.01 19.61 -0.49
CA ARG A 27 -27.89 18.67 -0.46
C ARG A 27 -27.02 18.96 -1.67
N GLY A 28 -25.90 19.63 -1.45
CA GLY A 28 -24.86 19.79 -2.44
C GLY A 28 -24.15 18.45 -2.61
N SER A 29 -24.37 17.80 -3.74
CA SER A 29 -23.45 16.80 -4.27
C SER A 29 -22.10 17.48 -4.48
N VAL A 30 -21.09 17.11 -3.70
CA VAL A 30 -19.72 17.57 -3.92
C VAL A 30 -19.17 16.81 -5.13
N PRO A 31 -18.87 17.47 -6.26
CA PRO A 31 -18.27 16.79 -7.38
C PRO A 31 -16.79 16.55 -7.08
N TRP A 32 -16.36 15.29 -7.19
CA TRP A 32 -14.97 14.83 -7.26
C TRP A 32 -14.25 15.50 -8.46
N LYS A 33 -13.93 16.79 -8.37
CA LYS A 33 -13.16 17.49 -9.40
C LYS A 33 -11.72 17.68 -8.93
N ARG A 34 -10.90 16.71 -9.33
CA ARG A 34 -9.48 16.82 -9.74
C ARG A 34 -8.85 18.18 -9.42
N ARG A 35 -8.08 18.25 -8.33
CA ARG A 35 -7.10 19.32 -8.11
C ARG A 35 -5.68 18.78 -8.33
N TRP A 36 -5.42 18.31 -9.53
CA TRP A 36 -4.05 18.16 -10.02
C TRP A 36 -3.55 19.56 -10.38
N VAL A 37 -2.56 20.06 -9.63
CA VAL A 37 -1.86 21.29 -9.97
C VAL A 37 -1.26 21.10 -11.36
N LYS A 38 -1.76 21.87 -12.35
CA LYS A 38 -1.14 21.99 -13.66
C LYS A 38 0.28 22.53 -13.45
N ARG A 39 1.29 21.65 -13.47
CA ARG A 39 2.68 22.08 -13.67
C ARG A 39 2.75 22.73 -15.05
N SER A 40 2.98 24.04 -15.06
CA SER A 40 3.30 24.81 -16.26
C SER A 40 4.48 24.16 -16.97
N ARG A 41 4.37 23.96 -18.29
CA ARG A 41 5.51 23.53 -19.13
C ARG A 41 6.65 24.53 -18.96
N PRO A 42 7.88 24.10 -18.59
CA PRO A 42 9.00 25.02 -18.63
C PRO A 42 9.25 25.44 -20.08
N HIS A 43 9.43 26.74 -20.27
CA HIS A 43 10.00 27.30 -21.49
C HIS A 43 11.38 26.65 -21.69
N PHE A 44 11.58 25.92 -22.78
CA PHE A 44 12.90 25.48 -23.19
C PHE A 44 13.68 26.73 -23.64
N GLY A 45 14.42 27.32 -22.71
CA GLY A 45 15.52 28.21 -23.05
C GLY A 45 16.55 27.45 -23.87
N THR A 46 17.12 28.13 -24.86
CA THR A 46 18.23 27.64 -25.68
C THR A 46 19.35 27.11 -24.79
N ILE A 47 19.67 25.82 -24.95
CA ILE A 47 20.74 25.14 -24.21
C ILE A 47 22.07 25.60 -24.81
N ASP A 48 22.84 26.34 -24.03
CA ASP A 48 24.26 26.59 -24.26
C ASP A 48 25.02 25.26 -24.13
N SER A 49 25.73 24.87 -25.19
CA SER A 49 26.27 23.52 -25.39
C SER A 49 27.69 23.38 -24.83
N THR A 50 27.86 23.52 -23.51
CA THR A 50 29.19 23.35 -22.86
C THR A 50 29.22 22.46 -21.62
N GLU A 51 28.14 21.76 -21.25
CA GLU A 51 28.18 20.77 -20.16
C GLU A 51 28.43 19.33 -20.64
N PRO A 52 29.35 18.57 -20.00
CA PRO A 52 29.58 17.18 -20.35
C PRO A 52 28.34 16.34 -20.05
N ASN A 53 27.85 15.68 -21.09
CA ASN A 53 26.68 14.81 -21.14
C ASN A 53 26.73 13.69 -20.07
N ARG A 54 26.30 13.99 -18.83
CA ARG A 54 26.06 13.00 -17.77
C ARG A 54 24.79 12.20 -18.10
N ARG A 55 24.91 11.25 -19.03
CA ARG A 55 23.85 10.27 -19.29
C ARG A 55 23.69 9.38 -18.06
N ILE A 56 22.52 9.43 -17.41
CA ILE A 56 22.09 8.39 -16.48
C ILE A 56 22.01 7.09 -17.29
N SER A 57 22.98 6.19 -17.09
CA SER A 57 22.95 4.88 -17.74
C SER A 57 21.87 4.03 -17.08
N MET A 58 20.77 3.78 -17.78
CA MET A 58 19.74 2.86 -17.30
C MET A 58 20.34 1.45 -17.14
N VAL A 59 19.93 0.75 -16.07
CA VAL A 59 20.31 -0.66 -15.84
C VAL A 59 19.85 -1.48 -17.04
N ARG A 60 20.77 -2.26 -17.63
CA ARG A 60 20.47 -3.09 -18.80
C ARG A 60 20.72 -4.56 -18.46
N ILE A 61 19.63 -5.33 -18.36
CA ILE A 61 19.68 -6.77 -18.14
C ILE A 61 19.68 -7.45 -19.50
N THR A 62 20.84 -7.92 -19.97
CA THR A 62 20.99 -8.61 -21.27
C THR A 62 21.13 -10.11 -21.13
N LYS A 63 21.73 -10.60 -20.05
CA LYS A 63 21.82 -12.01 -19.69
C LYS A 63 21.46 -12.17 -18.22
N VAL A 64 20.41 -12.94 -17.93
CA VAL A 64 19.89 -13.11 -16.57
C VAL A 64 20.70 -14.16 -15.79
N HIS A 65 21.06 -15.29 -16.42
CA HIS A 65 21.84 -16.35 -15.77
C HIS A 65 23.34 -16.19 -16.09
N THR A 66 24.16 -16.05 -15.06
CA THR A 66 25.62 -15.91 -15.21
C THR A 66 26.42 -17.07 -14.61
N GLY A 67 25.81 -17.92 -13.79
CA GLY A 67 26.49 -18.98 -13.01
C GLY A 67 27.35 -18.46 -11.84
N ALA A 68 27.55 -17.14 -11.72
CA ALA A 68 28.41 -16.56 -10.70
C ALA A 68 27.91 -16.79 -9.26
N GLY A 69 26.61 -17.09 -9.10
CA GLY A 69 25.98 -17.30 -7.80
C GLY A 69 25.88 -18.76 -7.35
N ASP A 70 26.40 -19.73 -8.12
CA ASP A 70 26.20 -21.16 -7.87
C ASP A 70 26.98 -21.66 -6.65
N THR A 71 28.02 -20.93 -6.25
CA THR A 71 28.80 -21.19 -5.03
C THR A 71 28.15 -20.64 -3.75
N GLY A 72 26.89 -20.18 -3.83
CA GLY A 72 26.19 -19.59 -2.68
C GLY A 72 26.59 -18.14 -2.36
N GLN A 73 27.32 -17.49 -3.27
CA GLN A 73 27.78 -16.11 -3.14
C GLN A 73 27.00 -15.18 -4.08
N THR A 74 27.02 -13.88 -3.81
CA THR A 74 26.46 -12.82 -4.65
C THR A 74 27.30 -11.55 -4.55
N ARG A 75 26.97 -10.52 -5.33
CA ARG A 75 27.58 -9.19 -5.23
C ARG A 75 26.53 -8.16 -4.83
N LEU A 76 26.91 -7.29 -3.89
CA LEU A 76 26.20 -6.07 -3.55
C LEU A 76 26.33 -5.03 -4.67
N LEU A 77 25.58 -3.93 -4.57
CA LEU A 77 25.59 -2.85 -5.57
C LEU A 77 26.98 -2.23 -5.76
N ASP A 78 27.76 -2.11 -4.68
CA ASP A 78 29.15 -1.62 -4.69
C ASP A 78 30.17 -2.66 -5.22
N GLY A 79 29.69 -3.83 -5.67
CA GLY A 79 30.52 -4.93 -6.15
C GLY A 79 31.09 -5.84 -5.05
N THR A 80 30.85 -5.51 -3.77
CA THR A 80 31.31 -6.32 -2.63
C THR A 80 30.72 -7.72 -2.70
N LYS A 81 31.57 -8.74 -2.60
CA LYS A 81 31.14 -10.15 -2.63
C LYS A 81 30.72 -10.61 -1.24
N VAL A 82 29.52 -11.16 -1.13
CA VAL A 82 28.95 -11.66 0.13
C VAL A 82 28.26 -13.00 -0.08
N GLY A 83 28.03 -13.76 1.00
CA GLY A 83 27.18 -14.94 0.97
C GLY A 83 25.70 -14.58 0.75
N LYS A 84 24.92 -15.49 0.17
CA LYS A 84 23.47 -15.28 -0.06
C LYS A 84 22.66 -15.14 1.24
N GLU A 85 23.16 -15.65 2.36
CA GLU A 85 22.57 -15.48 3.69
C GLU A 85 22.99 -14.19 4.41
N HIS A 86 23.78 -13.33 3.76
CA HIS A 86 24.21 -12.07 4.36
C HIS A 86 23.00 -11.18 4.72
N PRO A 87 22.98 -10.48 5.89
CA PRO A 87 21.83 -9.69 6.34
C PRO A 87 21.30 -8.69 5.30
N ARG A 88 22.19 -7.98 4.58
CA ARG A 88 21.80 -7.10 3.45
C ARG A 88 21.02 -7.83 2.36
N VAL A 89 21.50 -9.01 1.94
CA VAL A 89 20.86 -9.84 0.91
C VAL A 89 19.47 -10.27 1.35
N ARG A 90 19.33 -10.67 2.62
CA ARG A 90 18.04 -10.99 3.22
C ARG A 90 17.10 -9.78 3.21
N LEU A 91 17.59 -8.59 3.57
CA LEU A 91 16.78 -7.37 3.62
C LEU A 91 16.26 -6.98 2.24
N PHE A 92 17.14 -6.72 1.26
CA PHE A 92 16.68 -6.29 -0.07
C PHE A 92 15.91 -7.41 -0.81
N GLY A 93 16.22 -8.68 -0.53
CA GLY A 93 15.43 -9.80 -1.03
C GLY A 93 14.02 -9.84 -0.43
N THR A 94 13.85 -9.50 0.85
CA THR A 94 12.52 -9.39 1.47
C THR A 94 11.76 -8.17 0.93
N ILE A 95 12.46 -7.05 0.65
CA ILE A 95 11.86 -5.88 -0.01
C ILE A 95 11.34 -6.25 -1.40
N ASP A 96 12.10 -7.03 -2.17
CA ASP A 96 11.66 -7.56 -3.47
C ASP A 96 10.45 -8.52 -3.33
N GLU A 97 10.38 -9.29 -2.26
CA GLU A 97 9.21 -10.12 -1.94
C GLU A 97 7.96 -9.27 -1.67
N VAL A 98 8.08 -8.17 -0.90
CA VAL A 98 6.98 -7.21 -0.70
C VAL A 98 6.55 -6.63 -2.05
N ASN A 99 7.51 -6.20 -2.87
CA ASN A 99 7.25 -5.59 -4.17
C ASN A 99 6.52 -6.56 -5.12
N SER A 100 6.92 -7.84 -5.09
CA SER A 100 6.28 -8.92 -5.84
C SER A 100 4.84 -9.17 -5.39
N GLN A 101 4.57 -9.16 -4.08
CA GLN A 101 3.21 -9.29 -3.54
C GLN A 101 2.32 -8.12 -3.97
N ILE A 102 2.83 -6.89 -4.01
CA ILE A 102 2.08 -5.74 -4.55
C ILE A 102 1.74 -5.98 -6.04
N GLY A 103 2.65 -6.56 -6.81
CA GLY A 103 2.37 -6.97 -8.20
C GLY A 103 1.19 -7.93 -8.31
N VAL A 104 1.08 -8.89 -7.38
CA VAL A 104 -0.09 -9.79 -7.30
C VAL A 104 -1.36 -9.00 -6.97
N VAL A 105 -1.33 -8.11 -5.99
CA VAL A 105 -2.48 -7.25 -5.64
C VAL A 105 -2.97 -6.46 -6.86
N ARG A 106 -2.05 -5.84 -7.62
CA ARG A 106 -2.39 -5.08 -8.84
C ARG A 106 -3.07 -5.96 -9.90
N MET A 107 -2.56 -7.17 -10.12
CA MET A 107 -3.18 -8.14 -11.02
C MET A 107 -4.59 -8.54 -10.55
N GLU A 108 -4.73 -8.83 -9.26
CA GLU A 108 -5.99 -9.22 -8.62
C GLU A 108 -7.05 -8.12 -8.68
N LEU A 109 -6.64 -6.87 -8.45
CA LEU A 109 -7.48 -5.68 -8.57
C LEU A 109 -7.98 -5.47 -10.00
N ASN A 110 -7.11 -5.70 -10.98
CA ASN A 110 -7.45 -5.55 -12.41
C ASN A 110 -8.48 -6.56 -12.88
N ARG A 111 -8.49 -7.78 -12.33
CA ARG A 111 -9.48 -8.81 -12.66
C ARG A 111 -10.78 -8.73 -11.84
N MET A 112 -10.86 -7.82 -10.88
CA MET A 112 -12.04 -7.66 -10.02
C MET A 112 -13.16 -6.91 -10.77
N PRO A 113 -14.34 -7.52 -10.97
CA PRO A 113 -15.43 -6.88 -11.71
C PRO A 113 -16.27 -5.92 -10.87
N SER A 114 -16.30 -6.09 -9.54
CA SER A 114 -17.12 -5.29 -8.61
C SER A 114 -16.55 -3.91 -8.31
N ILE A 115 -15.27 -3.66 -8.64
CA ILE A 115 -14.62 -2.39 -8.36
C ILE A 115 -14.82 -1.40 -9.52
N SER A 116 -15.09 -0.14 -9.19
CA SER A 116 -15.22 0.91 -10.22
C SER A 116 -13.86 1.20 -10.88
N LEU A 117 -13.90 1.68 -12.13
CA LEU A 117 -12.68 2.03 -12.87
C LEU A 117 -11.88 3.15 -12.17
N GLU A 118 -12.57 4.09 -11.53
CA GLU A 118 -11.95 5.19 -10.79
C GLU A 118 -11.14 4.67 -9.59
N VAL A 119 -11.77 3.82 -8.77
CA VAL A 119 -11.13 3.23 -7.58
C VAL A 119 -9.97 2.32 -7.99
N ARG A 120 -10.16 1.49 -9.04
CA ARG A 120 -9.10 0.64 -9.59
C ARG A 120 -7.89 1.44 -10.01
N ASN A 121 -8.08 2.52 -10.77
CA ASN A 121 -6.98 3.33 -11.27
C ASN A 121 -6.25 4.06 -10.14
N ALA A 122 -6.99 4.58 -9.15
CA ALA A 122 -6.40 5.25 -8.00
C ALA A 122 -5.52 4.30 -7.16
N ALA A 123 -6.02 3.09 -6.87
CA ALA A 123 -5.23 2.09 -6.17
C ALA A 123 -4.05 1.56 -6.99
N ASP A 124 -4.21 1.33 -8.31
CA ASP A 124 -3.11 0.89 -9.17
C ASP A 124 -2.01 1.95 -9.30
N GLU A 125 -2.37 3.23 -9.39
CA GLU A 125 -1.42 4.34 -9.42
C GLU A 125 -0.64 4.44 -8.10
N ALA A 126 -1.34 4.38 -6.96
CA ALA A 126 -0.71 4.45 -5.64
C ALA A 126 0.23 3.25 -5.40
N MET A 127 -0.21 2.03 -5.71
CA MET A 127 0.63 0.83 -5.67
C MET A 127 1.81 0.92 -6.64
N GLY A 128 1.60 1.44 -7.85
CA GLY A 128 2.64 1.64 -8.84
C GLY A 128 3.75 2.57 -8.35
N GLY A 129 3.39 3.66 -7.65
CA GLY A 129 4.35 4.54 -6.97
C GLY A 129 5.17 3.80 -5.91
N VAL A 130 4.49 3.05 -5.04
CA VAL A 130 5.15 2.24 -4.00
C VAL A 130 6.11 1.20 -4.59
N GLN A 131 5.77 0.55 -5.71
CA GLN A 131 6.67 -0.44 -6.34
C GLN A 131 7.98 0.18 -6.84
N GLN A 132 7.93 1.42 -7.35
CA GLN A 132 9.13 2.17 -7.75
C GLN A 132 9.97 2.54 -6.52
N GLU A 133 9.33 3.08 -5.49
CA GLU A 133 10.00 3.47 -4.25
C GLU A 133 10.64 2.24 -3.54
N LEU A 134 10.00 1.07 -3.57
CA LEU A 134 10.60 -0.17 -3.07
C LEU A 134 11.82 -0.63 -3.88
N PHE A 135 11.85 -0.37 -5.19
CA PHE A 135 13.07 -0.60 -5.99
C PHE A 135 14.19 0.34 -5.58
N ASP A 136 13.89 1.63 -5.37
CA ASP A 136 14.87 2.62 -4.92
C ASP A 136 15.45 2.26 -3.54
N ILE A 137 14.58 1.92 -2.58
CA ILE A 137 14.97 1.46 -1.24
C ILE A 137 15.76 0.15 -1.31
N GLY A 138 15.33 -0.80 -2.14
CA GLY A 138 16.03 -2.06 -2.35
C GLY A 138 17.44 -1.84 -2.90
N GLY A 139 17.59 -0.92 -3.85
CA GLY A 139 18.87 -0.46 -4.37
C GLY A 139 19.76 0.12 -3.26
N GLU A 140 19.23 1.03 -2.45
CA GLU A 140 19.95 1.64 -1.31
C GLU A 140 20.43 0.55 -0.33
N CYS A 141 19.53 -0.34 0.07
CA CYS A 141 19.81 -1.43 1.02
C CYS A 141 20.76 -2.49 0.46
N SER A 142 20.88 -2.60 -0.86
CA SER A 142 21.82 -3.50 -1.54
C SER A 142 23.26 -2.97 -1.56
N CYS A 143 23.51 -1.78 -1.04
CA CYS A 143 24.84 -1.18 -0.93
C CYS A 143 25.36 -1.18 0.51
N THR A 144 26.69 -1.09 0.64
CA THR A 144 27.37 -0.88 1.92
C THR A 144 27.22 0.59 2.34
N PRO A 145 27.03 0.91 3.65
CA PRO A 145 26.96 2.28 4.13
C PRO A 145 28.20 3.08 3.72
N GLY A 146 27.99 4.33 3.30
CA GLY A 146 29.07 5.21 2.81
C GLY A 146 29.66 4.83 1.46
N ARG A 147 29.09 3.85 0.73
CA ARG A 147 29.54 3.43 -0.61
C ARG A 147 28.48 3.56 -1.70
N LEU A 148 27.39 4.29 -1.40
CA LEU A 148 26.36 4.57 -2.39
C LEU A 148 26.95 5.35 -3.58
N PRO A 149 26.57 5.02 -4.83
CA PRO A 149 27.00 5.80 -5.99
C PRO A 149 26.55 7.27 -5.88
N GLU A 150 27.41 8.22 -6.21
CA GLU A 150 27.11 9.67 -6.08
C GLU A 150 25.86 10.11 -6.85
N GLN A 151 25.57 9.46 -7.97
CA GLN A 151 24.40 9.74 -8.82
C GLN A 151 23.10 9.10 -8.31
N MET A 152 23.14 8.27 -7.27
CA MET A 152 21.96 7.61 -6.73
C MET A 152 21.14 8.61 -5.90
N VAL A 153 19.90 8.85 -6.34
CA VAL A 153 18.94 9.64 -5.59
C VAL A 153 18.21 8.71 -4.63
N LEU A 154 18.20 9.07 -3.35
CA LEU A 154 17.54 8.32 -2.30
C LEU A 154 16.18 8.94 -1.99
N ILE A 155 15.22 8.10 -1.58
CA ILE A 155 13.93 8.61 -1.12
C ILE A 155 14.10 9.47 0.13
N GLY A 156 13.32 10.55 0.24
CA GLY A 156 13.31 11.41 1.42
C GLY A 156 12.18 11.05 2.40
N SER A 157 11.99 11.90 3.41
CA SER A 157 10.83 11.83 4.30
C SER A 157 9.51 12.11 3.57
N ASP A 158 9.56 12.82 2.44
CA ASP A 158 8.42 13.14 1.58
C ASP A 158 7.70 11.89 1.06
N ALA A 159 8.42 10.79 0.83
CA ALA A 159 7.81 9.51 0.49
C ALA A 159 6.97 8.95 1.65
N CYS A 160 7.42 9.10 2.90
CA CYS A 160 6.62 8.73 4.07
C CYS A 160 5.40 9.65 4.22
N ASP A 161 5.59 10.95 4.02
CA ASP A 161 4.50 11.94 4.10
C ASP A 161 3.42 11.66 3.05
N ARG A 162 3.80 11.22 1.85
CA ARG A 162 2.88 10.76 0.80
C ARG A 162 2.02 9.59 1.27
N LEU A 163 2.64 8.55 1.84
CA LEU A 163 1.88 7.38 2.36
C LEU A 163 0.89 7.80 3.43
N VAL A 164 1.28 8.71 4.34
CA VAL A 164 0.39 9.24 5.38
C VAL A 164 -0.78 10.01 4.77
N ALA A 165 -0.51 10.92 3.84
CA ALA A 165 -1.55 11.69 3.17
C ALA A 165 -2.56 10.82 2.40
N GLU A 166 -2.09 9.75 1.76
CA GLU A 166 -2.98 8.78 1.09
C GLU A 166 -3.86 8.03 2.09
N MET A 167 -3.28 7.58 3.22
CA MET A 167 -4.05 6.93 4.29
C MET A 167 -5.11 7.87 4.86
N ASP A 168 -4.78 9.13 5.13
CA ASP A 168 -5.72 10.13 5.67
C ASP A 168 -6.92 10.29 4.74
N ILE A 169 -6.69 10.42 3.43
CA ILE A 169 -7.77 10.52 2.42
C ILE A 169 -8.67 9.27 2.41
N TRP A 170 -8.08 8.08 2.53
CA TRP A 170 -8.86 6.84 2.53
C TRP A 170 -9.67 6.66 3.81
N LEU A 171 -9.10 7.05 4.96
CA LEU A 171 -9.74 6.96 6.26
C LEU A 171 -10.98 7.86 6.38
N GLU A 172 -11.07 8.98 5.64
CA GLU A 172 -12.25 9.86 5.62
C GLU A 172 -13.55 9.14 5.24
N ASN A 173 -13.45 8.03 4.47
CA ASN A 173 -14.59 7.28 3.97
C ASN A 173 -14.73 5.89 4.60
N LEU A 174 -14.00 5.64 5.70
CA LEU A 174 -14.02 4.36 6.41
C LEU A 174 -14.66 4.52 7.77
N GLU A 175 -15.55 3.59 8.11
CA GLU A 175 -16.07 3.51 9.46
C GLU A 175 -14.93 3.16 10.45
N PRO A 176 -14.93 3.75 11.65
CA PRO A 176 -13.98 3.38 12.69
C PRO A 176 -14.03 1.89 13.03
N LEU A 177 -12.88 1.30 13.33
CA LEU A 177 -12.82 -0.10 13.76
C LEU A 177 -13.18 -0.27 15.22
N GLU A 178 -14.08 -1.20 15.50
CA GLU A 178 -14.46 -1.60 16.86
C GLU A 178 -13.69 -2.84 17.36
N SER A 179 -12.98 -3.53 16.48
CA SER A 179 -12.12 -4.69 16.78
C SER A 179 -11.04 -4.86 15.71
N PHE A 180 -10.14 -5.84 15.90
CA PHE A 180 -9.20 -6.24 14.86
C PHE A 180 -9.93 -6.87 13.67
N ILE A 181 -9.46 -6.62 12.46
CA ILE A 181 -9.94 -7.31 11.25
C ILE A 181 -9.18 -8.64 11.11
N MET A 182 -9.91 -9.69 10.78
CA MET A 182 -9.36 -10.98 10.37
C MET A 182 -8.71 -10.82 8.97
N PRO A 183 -7.48 -11.33 8.74
CA PRO A 183 -6.82 -11.19 7.45
C PRO A 183 -7.48 -12.11 6.39
N THR A 184 -8.56 -11.62 5.80
CA THR A 184 -9.41 -12.34 4.85
C THR A 184 -9.96 -11.37 3.81
N GLY A 185 -10.95 -11.83 3.05
CA GLY A 185 -11.69 -11.02 2.09
C GLY A 185 -11.36 -11.35 0.65
N SER A 186 -11.63 -10.41 -0.23
CA SER A 186 -11.45 -10.55 -1.67
C SER A 186 -9.98 -10.72 -2.01
N PRO A 187 -9.65 -11.34 -3.16
CA PRO A 187 -8.27 -11.65 -3.51
C PRO A 187 -7.24 -10.51 -3.34
N PRO A 188 -7.48 -9.25 -3.79
CA PRO A 188 -6.53 -8.17 -3.56
C PRO A 188 -6.41 -7.80 -2.07
N VAL A 189 -7.51 -7.85 -1.29
CA VAL A 189 -7.53 -7.50 0.14
C VAL A 189 -6.79 -8.55 0.98
N ALA A 190 -7.09 -9.84 0.76
CA ALA A 190 -6.38 -10.94 1.42
C ALA A 190 -4.88 -10.91 1.08
N THR A 191 -4.53 -10.60 -0.16
CA THR A 191 -3.13 -10.48 -0.59
C THR A 191 -2.45 -9.25 0.04
N LEU A 192 -3.14 -8.11 0.20
CA LEU A 192 -2.63 -6.95 0.92
C LEU A 192 -2.32 -7.29 2.39
N HIS A 193 -3.15 -8.10 3.04
CA HIS A 193 -2.84 -8.57 4.39
C HIS A 193 -1.56 -9.42 4.44
N VAL A 194 -1.32 -10.28 3.45
CA VAL A 194 -0.06 -11.03 3.32
C VAL A 194 1.10 -10.06 3.10
N ALA A 195 1.01 -9.18 2.10
CA ALA A 195 2.03 -8.19 1.76
C ALA A 195 2.42 -7.34 2.97
N ARG A 196 1.45 -6.90 3.77
CA ARG A 196 1.67 -6.16 5.02
C ARG A 196 2.54 -6.93 6.02
N THR A 197 2.31 -8.23 6.18
CA THR A 197 3.12 -9.05 7.10
C THR A 197 4.56 -9.22 6.61
N VAL A 198 4.75 -9.28 5.28
CA VAL A 198 6.08 -9.32 4.65
C VAL A 198 6.78 -7.97 4.78
N ALA A 199 6.06 -6.84 4.63
CA ALA A 199 6.61 -5.50 4.86
C ALA A 199 7.14 -5.36 6.30
N ARG A 200 6.37 -5.83 7.29
CA ARG A 200 6.84 -5.90 8.69
C ARG A 200 8.04 -6.83 8.87
N ARG A 201 8.18 -7.88 8.05
CA ARG A 201 9.38 -8.75 8.06
C ARG A 201 10.60 -8.01 7.52
N ALA A 202 10.47 -7.29 6.41
CA ALA A 202 11.53 -6.43 5.88
C ALA A 202 11.96 -5.38 6.91
N GLU A 203 10.99 -4.71 7.56
CA GLU A 203 11.23 -3.75 8.64
C GLU A 203 12.08 -4.36 9.76
N ARG A 204 11.72 -5.55 10.26
CA ARG A 204 12.50 -6.25 11.30
C ARG A 204 13.92 -6.57 10.84
N HIS A 205 14.14 -6.91 9.57
CA HIS A 205 15.48 -7.13 9.03
C HIS A 205 16.29 -5.83 9.01
N ALA A 206 15.68 -4.70 8.65
CA ALA A 206 16.32 -3.39 8.71
C ALA A 206 16.69 -3.01 10.15
N CYS A 207 15.77 -3.15 11.11
CA CYS A 207 16.02 -2.89 12.53
C CYS A 207 17.13 -3.79 13.09
N SER A 208 17.11 -5.09 12.78
CA SER A 208 18.13 -6.04 13.21
C SER A 208 19.51 -5.65 12.70
N MET A 209 19.63 -5.16 11.46
CA MET A 209 20.89 -4.66 10.95
C MET A 209 21.38 -3.40 11.68
N ARG A 210 20.48 -2.46 12.02
CA ARG A 210 20.86 -1.28 12.82
C ARG A 210 21.32 -1.67 14.22
N GLU A 211 20.72 -2.69 14.81
CA GLU A 211 21.14 -3.24 16.11
C GLU A 211 22.53 -3.92 16.03
N MET A 212 22.80 -4.68 14.97
CA MET A 212 24.07 -5.40 14.82
C MET A 212 25.25 -4.51 14.37
N ASP A 213 25.01 -3.62 13.41
CA ASP A 213 26.05 -2.88 12.68
C ASP A 213 26.04 -1.37 12.98
N GLY A 214 25.13 -0.90 13.86
CA GLY A 214 24.97 0.50 14.26
C GLY A 214 23.91 1.26 13.45
N ASP A 215 23.51 2.44 13.96
CA ASP A 215 22.41 3.23 13.41
C ASP A 215 22.56 3.61 11.93
N GLU A 216 23.81 3.77 11.47
CA GLU A 216 24.18 4.11 10.08
C GLU A 216 24.16 2.92 9.12
N ALA A 217 23.92 1.70 9.63
CA ALA A 217 23.91 0.50 8.80
C ALA A 217 22.77 0.49 7.78
N ILE A 218 21.64 1.07 8.18
CA ILE A 218 20.43 1.34 7.38
C ILE A 218 19.89 2.69 7.81
N ARG A 219 19.61 3.56 6.84
CA ARG A 219 19.09 4.91 7.08
C ARG A 219 17.71 4.89 7.76
N ALA A 220 17.46 5.85 8.64
CA ALA A 220 16.22 5.93 9.42
C ALA A 220 14.96 6.04 8.54
N GLU A 221 15.07 6.71 7.40
CA GLU A 221 14.00 6.90 6.42
C GLU A 221 13.55 5.56 5.82
N VAL A 222 14.45 4.60 5.61
CA VAL A 222 14.09 3.25 5.15
C VAL A 222 13.24 2.54 6.21
N VAL A 223 13.65 2.61 7.47
CA VAL A 223 12.90 1.99 8.59
C VAL A 223 11.53 2.64 8.72
N SER A 224 11.47 3.98 8.69
CA SER A 224 10.22 4.74 8.75
C SER A 224 9.29 4.39 7.60
N TYR A 225 9.82 4.31 6.37
CA TYR A 225 9.04 3.97 5.19
C TYR A 225 8.45 2.56 5.28
N LEU A 226 9.26 1.54 5.64
CA LEU A 226 8.77 0.16 5.77
C LEU A 226 7.71 0.02 6.87
N ASN A 227 7.87 0.73 7.99
CA ASN A 227 6.87 0.80 9.05
C ASN A 227 5.54 1.37 8.51
N ARG A 228 5.58 2.54 7.86
CA ARG A 228 4.38 3.20 7.30
C ARG A 228 3.76 2.44 6.15
N LEU A 229 4.56 1.75 5.35
CA LEU A 229 4.06 0.91 4.27
C LEU A 229 3.14 -0.19 4.78
N SER A 230 3.43 -0.76 5.96
CA SER A 230 2.58 -1.80 6.54
C SER A 230 1.20 -1.25 6.96
N ASP A 231 1.16 -0.04 7.53
CA ASP A 231 -0.10 0.66 7.83
C ASP A 231 -0.83 1.02 6.54
N TRP A 232 -0.11 1.51 5.53
CA TRP A 232 -0.66 1.89 4.23
C TRP A 232 -1.34 0.71 3.53
N MET A 233 -0.73 -0.48 3.53
CA MET A 233 -1.34 -1.69 2.98
C MET A 233 -2.60 -2.11 3.75
N PHE A 234 -2.61 -1.91 5.07
CA PHE A 234 -3.80 -2.18 5.88
C PHE A 234 -4.94 -1.25 5.51
N VAL A 235 -4.70 0.07 5.49
CA VAL A 235 -5.71 1.07 5.15
C VAL A 235 -6.20 0.92 3.71
N LEU A 236 -5.29 0.66 2.75
CA LEU A 236 -5.67 0.40 1.36
C LEU A 236 -6.59 -0.82 1.23
N GLY A 237 -6.33 -1.90 1.98
CA GLY A 237 -7.19 -3.08 1.99
C GLY A 237 -8.62 -2.75 2.42
N ARG A 238 -8.75 -2.02 3.54
CA ARG A 238 -10.06 -1.54 4.04
C ARG A 238 -10.77 -0.65 3.02
N TRP A 239 -10.03 0.28 2.42
CA TRP A 239 -10.55 1.19 1.41
C TRP A 239 -11.04 0.46 0.16
N ILE A 240 -10.34 -0.59 -0.29
CA ILE A 240 -10.81 -1.44 -1.38
C ILE A 240 -12.10 -2.17 -0.98
N SER A 241 -12.16 -2.76 0.21
CA SER A 241 -13.36 -3.46 0.70
C SER A 241 -14.59 -2.54 0.76
N SER A 242 -14.43 -1.29 1.21
CA SER A 242 -15.54 -0.34 1.26
C SER A 242 -16.12 0.01 -0.12
N HIS A 243 -15.31 -0.05 -1.17
CA HIS A 243 -15.73 0.24 -2.55
C HIS A 243 -16.25 -0.99 -3.31
N THR A 244 -16.09 -2.19 -2.76
CA THR A 244 -16.60 -3.44 -3.35
C THR A 244 -17.84 -3.97 -2.65
N GLY A 245 -18.29 -3.31 -1.58
CA GLY A 245 -19.40 -3.75 -0.74
C GLY A 245 -19.06 -4.98 0.11
N GLU A 246 -17.76 -5.25 0.29
CA GLU A 246 -17.26 -6.34 1.10
C GLU A 246 -17.30 -5.97 2.59
N GLU A 247 -17.89 -6.84 3.41
CA GLU A 247 -17.91 -6.66 4.86
C GLU A 247 -16.58 -7.11 5.48
N GLU A 248 -16.02 -6.26 6.36
CA GLU A 248 -14.81 -6.58 7.12
C GLU A 248 -15.15 -7.59 8.23
N VAL A 249 -14.49 -8.75 8.21
CA VAL A 249 -14.68 -9.77 9.26
C VAL A 249 -13.91 -9.37 10.51
N LEU A 250 -14.63 -9.01 11.57
CA LEU A 250 -14.03 -8.63 12.84
C LEU A 250 -13.65 -9.86 13.69
N TRP A 251 -12.54 -9.75 14.40
CA TRP A 251 -12.14 -10.70 15.41
C TRP A 251 -13.08 -10.62 16.62
N THR A 252 -13.66 -11.77 16.97
CA THR A 252 -14.42 -11.93 18.22
C THR A 252 -13.48 -12.47 19.32
N PRO A 253 -13.25 -11.71 20.41
CA PRO A 253 -12.53 -12.20 21.58
C PRO A 253 -13.14 -13.48 22.11
N LEU A 254 -12.32 -14.42 22.60
CA LEU A 254 -12.78 -15.75 23.01
C LEU A 254 -13.97 -15.70 23.97
N GLY A 255 -13.95 -14.79 24.95
CA GLY A 255 -15.04 -14.63 25.93
C GLY A 255 -16.37 -14.09 25.37
N LYS A 256 -16.41 -13.65 24.11
CA LYS A 256 -17.62 -13.13 23.43
C LYS A 256 -18.12 -14.03 22.30
N ARG A 257 -17.58 -15.25 22.14
CA ARG A 257 -17.92 -16.14 21.01
C ARG A 257 -19.17 -16.99 21.23
N GLU A 258 -19.63 -17.10 22.47
CA GLU A 258 -20.76 -17.95 22.87
C GLU A 258 -21.97 -17.12 23.36
N GLU A 259 -21.88 -15.79 23.30
CA GLU A 259 -22.99 -14.85 23.53
C GLU A 259 -23.85 -14.70 22.27
#